data_AF-A0A7V5MGK2-F1
#
_entry.id   AF-A0A7V5MGK2-F1
#
_cell.length_a   1.000
_cell.length_b   1.000
_cell.length_c   1.000
_cell.angle_alpha   90.00
_cell.angle_beta   90.00
_cell.angle_gamma   90.00
#
_symmetry.space_group_name_H-M   'P 1'
#
loop_
_entity.id
_entity.type
_entity.pdbx_description
1 polymer ?
#
loop_
_entity_poly.entity_id
_entity_poly.type
_entity_poly.pdbx_seq_one_letter_code
_entity_poly.pdbx_strand_id
1 'polypeptide(L)'
;MSDKIDLITYPDSLGKNLKELREILRDFRPYLDGVHILPFFPSDADRGFSPLTQLEVDPAFGDWSDIAALAAEWELTADLIVNHLAASSEEFRDFLAKGARSPYAEWFITAEKFSRRLFPNRRRTPAWLSLSEKAVNFLRRADKFFHRHGVNKLALRKIYRPRPGDPFVTFSCGDGRRRSLWCTFSPRQIDWDVKNPQVFARLERYMDRLAEAGVKIIRLDAIGYVIKKRGRSGFMIGETYRFIRRLAEAAASRNLRVLPEVHAPWQTQSRLAALPEVDYVYDFQLPLLVLYALLRRDARPLRRWIEI
;
A
#
# COMPACT_ATOMS: atom_id res chain seq x y z
N MET A 1 25.14 -10.51 -17.99
CA MET A 1 24.68 -10.18 -16.62
C MET A 1 25.06 -11.37 -15.76
N SER A 2 25.76 -11.19 -14.64
CA SER A 2 25.88 -12.28 -13.68
C SER A 2 24.49 -12.56 -13.13
N ASP A 3 24.14 -13.83 -12.97
CA ASP A 3 22.89 -14.24 -12.35
C ASP A 3 22.93 -13.77 -10.88
N LYS A 4 22.24 -12.65 -10.59
CA LYS A 4 22.13 -12.14 -9.23
C LYS A 4 21.13 -12.99 -8.46
N ILE A 5 21.54 -13.48 -7.29
CA ILE A 5 20.68 -14.24 -6.39
C ILE A 5 20.45 -13.42 -5.12
N ASP A 6 19.19 -13.07 -4.88
CA ASP A 6 18.78 -12.32 -3.70
C ASP A 6 18.03 -13.22 -2.72
N LEU A 7 18.29 -13.06 -1.42
CA LEU A 7 17.52 -13.69 -0.35
C LEU A 7 16.40 -12.77 0.13
N ILE A 8 15.17 -13.27 0.25
CA ILE A 8 14.07 -12.58 0.94
C ILE A 8 13.90 -13.19 2.34
N THR A 9 14.01 -12.38 3.39
CA THR A 9 13.88 -12.86 4.78
C THR A 9 13.33 -11.79 5.72
N TYR A 10 12.71 -12.21 6.82
CA TYR A 10 12.45 -11.31 7.94
C TYR A 10 13.74 -11.07 8.75
N PRO A 11 13.81 -9.94 9.50
CA PRO A 11 14.91 -9.65 10.43
C PRO A 11 15.13 -10.73 11.50
N ASP A 12 14.10 -11.53 11.81
CA ASP A 12 14.03 -12.48 12.92
C ASP A 12 13.84 -13.95 12.48
N SER A 13 13.93 -14.26 11.18
CA SER A 13 13.73 -15.63 10.67
C SER A 13 15.01 -16.46 10.58
N LEU A 14 16.16 -15.80 10.43
CA LEU A 14 17.48 -16.41 10.48
C LEU A 14 18.29 -15.68 11.56
N GLY A 15 18.20 -16.15 12.80
CA GLY A 15 18.63 -15.40 13.98
C GLY A 15 17.49 -14.58 14.58
N LYS A 16 17.76 -13.81 15.64
CA LYS A 16 16.72 -13.08 16.39
C LYS A 16 16.53 -11.61 15.98
N ASN A 17 17.50 -11.02 15.30
CA ASN A 17 17.55 -9.60 14.97
C ASN A 17 18.53 -9.34 13.80
N LEU A 18 18.65 -8.08 13.37
CA LEU A 18 19.48 -7.71 12.22
C LEU A 18 20.97 -8.03 12.39
N LYS A 19 21.50 -8.01 13.62
CA LYS A 19 22.90 -8.34 13.90
C LYS A 19 23.17 -9.83 13.72
N GLU A 20 22.34 -10.66 14.36
CA GLU A 20 22.45 -12.13 14.22
C GLU A 20 22.18 -12.55 12.77
N LEU A 21 21.21 -11.92 12.09
CA LEU A 21 20.97 -12.16 10.68
C LEU A 21 22.21 -11.87 9.84
N ARG A 22 22.82 -10.69 10.00
CA ARG A 22 24.05 -10.31 9.30
C ARG A 22 25.17 -11.31 9.55
N GLU A 23 25.36 -11.78 10.78
CA GLU A 23 26.38 -12.78 11.12
C GLU A 23 26.14 -14.09 10.38
N ILE A 24 24.90 -14.60 10.37
CA ILE A 24 24.54 -15.82 9.66
C ILE A 24 24.74 -15.67 8.14
N LEU A 25 24.34 -14.54 7.55
CA LEU A 25 24.42 -14.32 6.10
C LEU A 25 25.85 -14.24 5.57
N ARG A 26 26.85 -13.97 6.43
CA ARG A 26 28.26 -13.98 6.01
C ARG A 26 28.73 -15.34 5.51
N ASP A 27 28.21 -16.43 6.09
CA ASP A 27 28.51 -17.79 5.63
C ASP A 27 27.95 -18.06 4.23
N PHE A 28 26.90 -17.33 3.84
CA PHE A 28 26.24 -17.44 2.53
C PHE A 28 26.70 -16.37 1.53
N ARG A 29 27.62 -15.48 1.91
CA ARG A 29 28.07 -14.36 1.07
C ARG A 29 28.56 -14.76 -0.33
N PRO A 30 29.25 -15.90 -0.55
CA PRO A 30 29.63 -16.33 -1.89
C PRO A 30 28.46 -16.68 -2.82
N TYR A 31 27.25 -16.85 -2.28
CA TYR A 31 26.06 -17.31 -3.00
C TYR A 31 24.94 -16.27 -3.10
N LEU A 32 25.09 -15.13 -2.41
CA LEU A 32 24.07 -14.08 -2.33
C LEU A 32 24.63 -12.75 -2.80
N ASP A 33 23.99 -12.15 -3.79
CA ASP A 33 24.30 -10.81 -4.29
C ASP A 33 23.56 -9.71 -3.52
N GLY A 34 22.34 -10.03 -3.07
CA GLY A 34 21.46 -9.09 -2.40
C GLY A 34 20.60 -9.74 -1.31
N VAL A 35 20.00 -8.87 -0.50
CA VAL A 35 19.07 -9.28 0.55
C VAL A 35 17.88 -8.33 0.59
N HIS A 36 16.68 -8.88 0.41
CA HIS A 36 15.44 -8.20 0.71
C HIS A 36 15.05 -8.48 2.16
N ILE A 37 15.20 -7.45 3.00
CA ILE A 37 14.73 -7.49 4.39
C ILE A 37 13.26 -7.08 4.39
N LEU A 38 12.38 -8.04 4.73
CA LEU A 38 10.95 -7.78 4.96
C LEU A 38 10.76 -6.76 6.09
N PRO A 39 9.58 -6.10 6.20
CA PRO A 39 9.44 -4.88 6.99
C PRO A 39 9.99 -4.99 8.41
N PHE A 40 10.95 -4.11 8.72
CA PHE A 40 11.68 -4.05 9.99
C PHE A 40 11.28 -2.84 10.84
N PHE A 41 10.12 -2.25 10.54
CA PHE A 41 9.61 -1.05 11.20
C PHE A 41 8.73 -1.39 12.41
N PRO A 42 8.62 -0.49 13.41
CA PRO A 42 7.66 -0.64 14.50
C PRO A 42 6.24 -0.83 13.95
N SER A 43 5.55 -1.89 14.37
CA SER A 43 4.27 -2.29 13.76
C SER A 43 3.30 -2.92 14.75
N ASP A 44 2.00 -2.72 14.54
CA ASP A 44 0.92 -3.26 15.40
C ASP A 44 0.18 -4.48 14.81
N ALA A 45 0.54 -4.90 13.60
CA ALA A 45 -0.09 -6.01 12.89
C ALA A 45 0.72 -6.48 11.67
N ASP A 46 0.29 -7.60 11.10
CA ASP A 46 0.68 -8.04 9.75
C ASP A 46 2.20 -8.19 9.56
N ARG A 47 2.92 -8.67 10.59
CA ARG A 47 4.37 -8.94 10.56
C ARG A 47 5.19 -7.78 9.96
N GLY A 48 4.87 -6.54 10.35
CA GLY A 48 5.59 -5.33 9.92
C GLY A 48 4.91 -4.55 8.79
N PHE A 49 3.92 -5.11 8.11
CA PHE A 49 3.14 -4.42 7.05
C PHE A 49 2.06 -3.48 7.59
N SER A 50 1.99 -3.24 8.90
CA SER A 50 1.16 -2.20 9.52
C SER A 50 2.04 -1.24 10.30
N PRO A 51 2.87 -0.42 9.63
CA PRO A 51 3.89 0.38 10.31
C PRO A 51 3.28 1.56 11.07
N LEU A 52 3.75 1.77 12.29
CA LEU A 52 3.53 3.00 13.06
C LEU A 52 4.22 4.19 12.40
N THR A 53 5.43 3.96 11.92
CA THR A 53 6.28 4.89 11.16
C THR A 53 7.31 4.07 10.38
N GLN A 54 7.81 4.59 9.26
CA GLN A 54 8.92 3.98 8.50
C GLN A 54 10.22 4.79 8.66
N LEU A 55 10.27 5.72 9.61
CA LEU A 55 11.47 6.51 9.95
C LEU A 55 12.34 5.87 11.03
N GLU A 56 11.85 4.79 11.64
CA GLU A 56 12.49 4.09 12.75
C GLU A 56 12.58 2.61 12.41
N VAL A 57 13.66 1.96 12.85
CA VAL A 57 13.75 0.50 12.90
C VAL A 57 13.10 0.04 14.20
N ASP A 58 12.39 -1.08 14.18
CA ASP A 58 11.83 -1.66 15.40
C ASP A 58 12.97 -2.01 16.37
N PRO A 59 12.99 -1.46 17.60
CA PRO A 59 14.02 -1.76 18.58
C PRO A 59 14.19 -3.26 18.89
N ALA A 60 13.16 -4.09 18.63
CA ALA A 60 13.28 -5.54 18.73
C ALA A 60 14.27 -6.14 17.70
N PHE A 61 14.45 -5.47 16.55
CA PHE A 61 15.32 -5.91 15.47
C PHE A 61 16.67 -5.18 15.43
N GLY A 62 16.77 -3.98 16.02
CA GLY A 62 18.00 -3.19 16.07
C GLY A 62 17.75 -1.73 15.77
N ASP A 63 18.70 -1.09 15.09
CA ASP A 63 18.60 0.31 14.66
C ASP A 63 19.06 0.50 13.20
N TRP A 64 19.06 1.75 12.73
CA TRP A 64 19.50 2.08 11.38
C TRP A 64 20.97 1.80 11.10
N SER A 65 21.84 1.75 12.13
CA SER A 65 23.24 1.37 11.95
C SER A 65 23.36 -0.11 11.57
N ASP A 66 22.45 -0.96 12.03
CA ASP A 66 22.40 -2.37 11.64
C ASP A 66 21.96 -2.53 10.18
N ILE A 67 20.99 -1.74 9.73
CA ILE A 67 20.60 -1.68 8.30
C ILE A 67 21.78 -1.20 7.44
N ALA A 68 22.47 -0.14 7.84
CA ALA A 68 23.63 0.37 7.13
C ALA A 68 24.78 -0.66 7.09
N ALA A 69 24.96 -1.43 8.16
CA ALA A 69 25.97 -2.48 8.23
C ALA A 69 25.66 -3.65 7.29
N LEU A 70 24.38 -4.01 7.10
CA LEU A 70 23.93 -4.96 6.09
C LEU A 70 24.14 -4.38 4.67
N ALA A 71 23.80 -3.11 4.44
CA ALA A 71 23.93 -2.44 3.15
C ALA A 71 25.38 -2.25 2.68
N ALA A 72 26.34 -2.27 3.61
CA ALA A 72 27.76 -2.25 3.30
C ALA A 72 28.28 -3.60 2.75
N GLU A 73 27.56 -4.70 3.00
CA GLU A 73 27.99 -6.05 2.62
C GLU A 73 27.18 -6.64 1.44
N TRP A 74 25.91 -6.25 1.30
CA TRP A 74 25.00 -6.71 0.24
C TRP A 74 24.18 -5.58 -0.38
N GLU A 75 23.69 -5.79 -1.60
CA GLU A 75 22.67 -4.93 -2.20
C GLU A 75 21.33 -5.13 -1.47
N LEU A 76 20.91 -4.12 -0.69
CA LEU A 76 19.66 -4.25 0.06
C LEU A 76 18.43 -3.80 -0.71
N THR A 77 17.40 -4.63 -0.59
CA THR A 77 16.01 -4.30 -0.90
C THR A 77 15.24 -4.11 0.41
N ALA A 78 14.41 -3.07 0.49
CA ALA A 78 13.51 -2.84 1.62
C ALA A 78 12.09 -2.49 1.14
N ASP A 79 11.09 -2.78 1.96
CA ASP A 79 9.71 -2.37 1.68
C ASP A 79 9.50 -0.87 1.92
N LEU A 80 8.79 -0.22 1.00
CA LEU A 80 8.14 1.07 1.20
C LEU A 80 6.62 0.83 1.24
N ILE A 81 6.03 0.94 2.44
CA ILE A 81 4.59 0.75 2.63
C ILE A 81 3.87 2.05 2.22
N VAL A 82 3.42 2.08 0.97
CA VAL A 82 2.88 3.29 0.34
C VAL A 82 1.37 3.45 0.50
N ASN A 83 0.63 2.38 0.77
CA ASN A 83 -0.83 2.40 0.67
C ASN A 83 -1.54 2.80 1.98
N HIS A 84 -0.91 2.54 3.13
CA HIS A 84 -1.58 2.61 4.43
C HIS A 84 -0.58 2.79 5.59
N LEU A 85 -1.12 3.13 6.76
CA LEU A 85 -0.42 3.20 8.04
C LEU A 85 -1.16 2.35 9.11
N ALA A 86 -0.48 2.06 10.21
CA ALA A 86 -1.08 1.45 11.38
C ALA A 86 -2.24 2.27 11.96
N ALA A 87 -3.26 1.60 12.47
CA ALA A 87 -4.35 2.24 13.22
C ALA A 87 -3.88 2.77 14.59
N SER A 88 -2.69 2.40 15.03
CA SER A 88 -2.03 2.98 16.20
C SER A 88 -0.97 4.03 15.85
N SER A 89 -0.84 4.45 14.57
CA SER A 89 0.06 5.55 14.20
C SER A 89 -0.32 6.86 14.90
N GLU A 90 0.65 7.74 15.11
CA GLU A 90 0.44 9.04 15.73
C GLU A 90 -0.59 9.86 14.94
N GLU A 91 -0.43 9.90 13.61
CA GLU A 91 -1.27 10.68 12.71
C GLU A 91 -2.72 10.21 12.76
N PHE A 92 -2.94 8.90 12.82
CA PHE A 92 -4.28 8.35 12.87
C PHE A 92 -4.93 8.53 14.25
N ARG A 93 -4.18 8.35 15.34
CA ARG A 93 -4.67 8.63 16.71
C ARG A 93 -5.05 10.10 16.88
N ASP A 94 -4.23 11.01 16.37
CA ASP A 94 -4.51 12.44 16.41
C ASP A 94 -5.77 12.79 15.59
N PHE A 95 -5.90 12.22 14.40
CA PHE A 95 -7.12 12.35 13.60
C PHE A 95 -8.37 11.80 14.30
N LEU A 96 -8.29 10.63 14.93
CA LEU A 96 -9.40 10.09 15.70
C LEU A 96 -9.77 10.99 16.88
N ALA A 97 -8.79 11.55 17.60
CA ALA A 97 -9.03 12.42 18.74
C ALA A 97 -9.64 13.78 18.34
N LYS A 98 -9.08 14.43 17.31
CA LYS A 98 -9.39 15.83 16.95
C LYS A 98 -10.35 15.96 15.77
N GLY A 99 -10.60 14.89 15.02
CA GLY A 99 -11.44 14.89 13.82
C GLY A 99 -10.94 15.90 12.79
N ALA A 100 -11.82 16.79 12.33
CA ALA A 100 -11.50 17.81 11.33
C ALA A 100 -10.49 18.88 11.80
N ARG A 101 -10.21 18.96 13.12
CA ARG A 101 -9.20 19.88 13.68
C ARG A 101 -7.79 19.30 13.69
N SER A 102 -7.64 18.01 13.35
CA SER A 102 -6.33 17.38 13.23
C SER A 102 -5.57 17.94 12.02
N PRO A 103 -4.26 18.20 12.11
CA PRO A 103 -3.43 18.48 10.94
C PRO A 103 -3.43 17.31 9.94
N TYR A 104 -3.78 16.10 10.38
CA TYR A 104 -3.86 14.88 9.57
C TYR A 104 -5.27 14.60 9.04
N ALA A 105 -6.24 15.51 9.22
CA ALA A 105 -7.64 15.27 8.83
C ALA A 105 -7.81 14.91 7.35
N GLU A 106 -6.98 15.47 6.48
CA GLU A 106 -7.00 15.21 5.04
C GLU A 106 -6.04 14.10 4.60
N TRP A 107 -5.33 13.46 5.55
CA TRP A 107 -4.46 12.32 5.24
C TRP A 107 -5.27 11.06 5.01
N PHE A 108 -6.47 10.91 5.57
CA PHE A 108 -7.22 9.65 5.50
C PHE A 108 -8.40 9.70 4.52
N ILE A 109 -8.72 8.55 3.93
CA ILE A 109 -9.80 8.43 2.95
C ILE A 109 -11.11 8.10 3.67
N THR A 110 -11.91 9.12 3.98
CA THR A 110 -13.25 8.93 4.52
C THR A 110 -14.26 8.55 3.43
N ALA A 111 -15.32 7.83 3.78
CA ALA A 111 -16.44 7.54 2.88
C ALA A 111 -17.10 8.83 2.37
N GLU A 112 -17.13 9.88 3.19
CA GLU A 112 -17.56 11.22 2.77
C GLU A 112 -16.63 11.78 1.69
N LYS A 113 -15.32 11.76 1.91
CA LYS A 113 -14.31 12.23 0.94
C LYS A 113 -14.39 11.44 -0.38
N PHE A 114 -14.56 10.12 -0.30
CA PHE A 114 -14.72 9.27 -1.49
C PHE A 114 -16.03 9.52 -2.25
N SER A 115 -17.10 9.88 -1.53
CA SER A 115 -18.43 10.13 -2.13
C SER A 115 -18.62 11.56 -2.66
N ARG A 116 -17.79 12.54 -2.25
CA ARG A 116 -17.84 13.93 -2.73
C ARG A 116 -17.96 13.95 -4.27
N ARG A 117 -19.09 14.45 -4.76
CA ARG A 117 -19.34 14.66 -6.20
C ARG A 117 -18.37 15.72 -6.71
N LEU A 118 -17.83 15.52 -7.93
CA LEU A 118 -17.12 16.55 -8.70
C LEU A 118 -18.02 17.73 -9.11
N PHE A 119 -19.31 17.71 -8.76
CA PHE A 119 -20.25 18.82 -8.95
C PHE A 119 -20.93 19.17 -7.63
N PRO A 120 -21.03 20.48 -7.28
CA PRO A 120 -21.67 20.91 -6.06
C PRO A 120 -23.16 20.61 -6.16
N ASN A 121 -23.75 19.97 -5.15
CA ASN A 121 -25.18 20.06 -4.92
C ASN A 121 -25.50 19.74 -3.46
N ARG A 122 -25.38 20.75 -2.60
CA ARG A 122 -26.57 21.16 -1.84
C ARG A 122 -27.33 22.14 -2.72
N ARG A 123 -28.15 21.64 -3.66
CA ARG A 123 -29.30 22.43 -4.08
C ARG A 123 -30.09 22.64 -2.79
N ARG A 124 -30.16 23.89 -2.33
CA ARG A 124 -31.19 24.35 -1.39
C ARG A 124 -32.49 23.71 -1.84
N THR A 125 -33.13 22.90 -1.01
CA THR A 125 -34.54 22.58 -1.21
C THR A 125 -35.26 23.91 -1.44
N PRO A 126 -35.94 24.11 -2.57
CA PRO A 126 -36.70 25.32 -2.77
C PRO A 126 -37.68 25.48 -1.60
N ALA A 127 -37.84 26.68 -1.07
CA ALA A 127 -38.67 26.93 0.13
C ALA A 127 -40.14 26.49 -0.03
N TRP A 128 -40.60 26.26 -1.27
CA TRP A 128 -41.94 25.76 -1.60
C TRP A 128 -42.08 24.22 -1.55
N LEU A 129 -41.00 23.48 -1.34
CA LEU A 129 -41.02 22.01 -1.21
C LEU A 129 -40.93 21.61 0.28
N SER A 130 -41.99 21.84 1.06
CA SER A 130 -42.11 21.23 2.39
C SER A 130 -42.47 19.74 2.21
N LEU A 131 -41.44 18.90 2.07
CA LEU A 131 -41.66 17.46 2.09
C LEU A 131 -42.19 17.07 3.47
N SER A 132 -43.31 16.34 3.50
CA SER A 132 -43.82 15.76 4.74
C SER A 132 -42.75 14.89 5.39
N GLU A 133 -42.74 14.81 6.71
CA GLU A 133 -41.77 14.01 7.46
C GLU A 133 -41.77 12.54 7.00
N LYS A 134 -42.92 12.02 6.56
CA LYS A 134 -43.07 10.71 5.92
C LYS A 134 -42.29 10.60 4.60
N ALA A 135 -42.37 11.60 3.73
CA ALA A 135 -41.63 11.62 2.46
C ALA A 135 -40.11 11.74 2.69
N VAL A 136 -39.68 12.55 3.66
CA VAL A 136 -38.27 12.64 4.06
C VAL A 136 -37.77 11.30 4.62
N ASN A 137 -38.56 10.64 5.47
CA ASN A 137 -38.21 9.32 6.02
C ASN A 137 -38.20 8.22 4.97
N PHE A 138 -39.13 8.25 4.00
CA PHE A 138 -39.11 7.34 2.84
C PHE A 138 -37.85 7.54 1.99
N LEU A 139 -37.50 8.78 1.67
CA LEU A 139 -36.27 9.10 0.93
C LEU A 139 -35.01 8.68 1.69
N ARG A 140 -34.95 8.84 3.02
CA ARG A 140 -33.83 8.33 3.84
C ARG A 140 -33.75 6.81 3.85
N ARG A 141 -34.88 6.11 3.86
CA ARG A 141 -34.93 4.64 3.76
C ARG A 141 -34.51 4.15 2.37
N ALA A 142 -34.98 4.80 1.32
CA ALA A 142 -34.57 4.53 -0.06
C ALA A 142 -33.07 4.83 -0.26
N ASP A 143 -32.55 5.92 0.32
CA ASP A 143 -31.14 6.27 0.26
C ASP A 143 -30.26 5.19 0.91
N LYS A 144 -30.62 4.68 2.10
CA LYS A 144 -29.96 3.54 2.74
C LYS A 144 -30.07 2.24 1.92
N PHE A 145 -31.10 2.11 1.10
CA PHE A 145 -31.25 0.96 0.21
C PHE A 145 -30.21 1.00 -0.92
N PHE A 146 -29.91 2.18 -1.45
CA PHE A 146 -28.95 2.36 -2.55
C PHE A 146 -27.54 2.75 -2.11
N HIS A 147 -27.34 3.23 -0.88
CA HIS A 147 -26.07 3.71 -0.35
C HIS A 147 -25.68 2.98 0.94
N ARG A 148 -24.38 2.73 1.11
CA ARG A 148 -23.76 2.24 2.34
C ARG A 148 -22.58 3.13 2.67
N HIS A 149 -22.42 3.52 3.94
CA HIS A 149 -21.45 4.57 4.36
C HIS A 149 -21.62 5.92 3.62
N GLY A 150 -22.80 6.20 3.06
CA GLY A 150 -23.02 7.36 2.19
C GLY A 150 -22.49 7.20 0.75
N VAL A 151 -22.00 6.01 0.38
CA VAL A 151 -21.48 5.67 -0.94
C VAL A 151 -22.46 4.76 -1.68
N ASN A 152 -22.69 5.02 -2.96
CA ASN A 152 -23.60 4.23 -3.79
C ASN A 152 -23.10 2.76 -3.91
N LYS A 153 -23.97 1.78 -3.66
CA LYS A 153 -23.64 0.35 -3.68
C LYS A 153 -23.09 -0.13 -5.03
N LEU A 154 -23.54 0.42 -6.16
CA LEU A 154 -23.00 0.08 -7.48
C LEU A 154 -21.56 0.60 -7.66
N ALA A 155 -21.23 1.74 -7.05
CA ALA A 155 -19.85 2.23 -7.02
C ALA A 155 -18.98 1.35 -6.11
N LEU A 156 -19.51 0.89 -4.98
CA LEU A 156 -18.80 -0.05 -4.09
C LEU A 156 -18.51 -1.39 -4.77
N ARG A 157 -19.46 -1.93 -5.56
CA ARG A 157 -19.28 -3.19 -6.30
C ARG A 157 -18.18 -3.14 -7.36
N LYS A 158 -17.82 -1.95 -7.83
CA LYS A 158 -16.72 -1.80 -8.80
C LYS A 158 -15.36 -1.89 -8.13
N ILE A 159 -15.26 -1.62 -6.83
CA ILE A 159 -13.99 -1.60 -6.09
C ILE A 159 -13.42 -3.02 -6.06
N TYR A 160 -12.19 -3.16 -6.52
CA TYR A 160 -11.46 -4.41 -6.40
C TYR A 160 -11.03 -4.61 -4.94
N ARG A 161 -11.20 -5.84 -4.44
CA ARG A 161 -10.95 -6.18 -3.03
C ARG A 161 -10.09 -7.44 -2.94
N PRO A 162 -8.99 -7.42 -2.18
CA PRO A 162 -8.21 -8.62 -1.93
C PRO A 162 -8.93 -9.57 -0.95
N ARG A 163 -9.81 -9.02 -0.10
CA ARG A 163 -10.59 -9.76 0.90
C ARG A 163 -12.08 -9.44 0.78
N PRO A 164 -12.98 -10.44 0.92
CA PRO A 164 -14.42 -10.20 0.95
C PRO A 164 -14.80 -9.16 2.02
N GLY A 165 -15.77 -8.30 1.71
CA GLY A 165 -16.30 -7.33 2.67
C GLY A 165 -16.27 -5.88 2.18
N ASP A 166 -16.71 -4.98 3.05
CA ASP A 166 -16.75 -3.54 2.77
C ASP A 166 -15.33 -2.93 2.88
N PRO A 167 -14.92 -2.05 1.95
CA PRO A 167 -13.67 -1.31 2.12
C PRO A 167 -13.73 -0.28 3.24
N PHE A 168 -14.89 0.02 3.82
CA PHE A 168 -15.02 0.99 4.89
C PHE A 168 -15.21 0.36 6.27
N VAL A 169 -14.39 0.79 7.22
CA VAL A 169 -14.54 0.47 8.65
C VAL A 169 -14.94 1.73 9.41
N THR A 170 -15.87 1.61 10.35
CA THR A 170 -16.40 2.77 11.09
C THR A 170 -15.73 2.92 12.44
N PHE A 171 -15.11 4.08 12.66
CA PHE A 171 -14.43 4.46 13.90
C PHE A 171 -15.20 5.57 14.62
N SER A 172 -15.13 5.56 15.95
CA SER A 172 -15.61 6.66 16.79
C SER A 172 -14.49 7.68 16.95
N CYS A 173 -14.80 8.96 16.77
CA CYS A 173 -13.85 10.05 16.94
C CYS A 173 -14.13 10.83 18.23
N GLY A 174 -13.11 11.47 18.80
CA GLY A 174 -13.18 12.27 20.03
C GLY A 174 -14.06 13.51 19.93
N ASP A 175 -14.49 13.90 18.72
CA ASP A 175 -15.49 14.93 18.49
C ASP A 175 -16.94 14.40 18.55
N GLY A 176 -17.15 13.17 19.02
CA GLY A 176 -18.44 12.51 19.16
C GLY A 176 -19.04 11.99 17.85
N ARG A 177 -18.36 12.18 16.71
CA ARG A 177 -18.83 11.71 15.41
C ARG A 177 -18.27 10.32 15.09
N ARG A 178 -19.05 9.54 14.33
CA ARG A 178 -18.57 8.28 13.73
C ARG A 178 -18.15 8.54 12.30
N ARG A 179 -16.97 8.05 11.91
CA ARG A 179 -16.42 8.20 10.55
C ARG A 179 -16.12 6.83 9.96
N SER A 180 -16.56 6.62 8.72
CA SER A 180 -16.22 5.41 7.95
C SER A 180 -14.98 5.70 7.11
N LEU A 181 -13.93 4.90 7.31
CA LEU A 181 -12.60 5.09 6.72
C LEU A 181 -12.22 3.90 5.86
N TRP A 182 -11.48 4.17 4.79
CA TRP A 182 -11.03 3.15 3.87
C TRP A 182 -9.94 2.27 4.51
N CYS A 183 -10.16 0.96 4.48
CA CYS A 183 -9.24 -0.08 4.93
C CYS A 183 -9.20 -1.19 3.86
N THR A 184 -8.13 -1.21 3.07
CA THR A 184 -7.97 -2.15 1.95
C THR A 184 -7.79 -3.58 2.44
N PHE A 185 -7.02 -3.77 3.52
CA PHE A 185 -6.60 -5.10 3.99
C PHE A 185 -7.22 -5.48 5.33
N SER A 186 -6.98 -4.68 6.37
CA SER A 186 -7.48 -4.94 7.72
C SER A 186 -7.91 -3.64 8.42
N PRO A 187 -8.76 -3.69 9.45
CA PRO A 187 -9.08 -2.53 10.28
C PRO A 187 -7.89 -1.90 11.00
N ARG A 188 -6.74 -2.60 11.06
CA ARG A 188 -5.49 -2.07 11.64
C ARG A 188 -4.63 -1.34 10.60
N GLN A 189 -4.96 -1.45 9.31
CA GLN A 189 -4.23 -0.84 8.21
C GLN A 189 -5.12 0.21 7.55
N ILE A 190 -4.90 1.48 7.91
CA ILE A 190 -5.73 2.60 7.49
C ILE A 190 -5.14 3.22 6.23
N ASP A 191 -5.89 3.20 5.13
CA ASP A 191 -5.46 3.82 3.89
C ASP A 191 -5.42 5.34 4.01
N TRP A 192 -4.26 5.90 3.73
CA TRP A 192 -4.07 7.33 3.55
C TRP A 192 -4.23 7.77 2.08
N ASP A 193 -4.45 9.05 1.88
CA ASP A 193 -4.66 9.69 0.59
C ASP A 193 -3.33 10.22 0.04
N VAL A 194 -2.67 9.42 -0.78
CA VAL A 194 -1.39 9.79 -1.42
C VAL A 194 -1.48 10.97 -2.39
N LYS A 195 -2.69 11.47 -2.69
CA LYS A 195 -2.86 12.74 -3.42
C LYS A 195 -2.62 13.96 -2.53
N ASN A 196 -2.67 13.78 -1.21
CA ASN A 196 -2.31 14.83 -0.28
C ASN A 196 -0.78 15.09 -0.37
N PRO A 197 -0.34 16.32 -0.65
CA PRO A 197 1.08 16.64 -0.75
C PRO A 197 1.88 16.29 0.50
N GLN A 198 1.29 16.38 1.69
CA GLN A 198 1.97 16.04 2.95
C GLN A 198 2.20 14.54 3.10
N VAL A 199 1.28 13.71 2.59
CA VAL A 199 1.46 12.25 2.55
C VAL A 199 2.56 11.89 1.55
N PHE A 200 2.58 12.53 0.38
CA PHE A 200 3.67 12.30 -0.58
C PHE A 200 5.02 12.74 -0.01
N ALA A 201 5.09 13.91 0.63
CA ALA A 201 6.30 14.38 1.32
C ALA A 201 6.72 13.45 2.48
N ARG A 202 5.79 12.73 3.11
CA ARG A 202 6.09 11.69 4.10
C ARG A 202 6.77 10.49 3.45
N LEU A 203 6.27 10.03 2.29
CA LEU A 203 6.91 8.97 1.51
C LEU A 203 8.31 9.37 1.06
N GLU A 204 8.50 10.62 0.65
CA GLU A 204 9.82 11.16 0.30
C GLU A 204 10.80 11.07 1.47
N ARG A 205 10.38 11.43 2.69
CA ARG A 205 11.22 11.25 3.88
C ARG A 205 11.54 9.79 4.21
N TYR A 206 10.61 8.87 3.94
CA TYR A 206 10.88 7.44 4.11
C TYR A 206 11.93 6.96 3.09
N MET A 207 11.84 7.41 1.84
CA MET A 207 12.86 7.14 0.83
C MET A 207 14.21 7.78 1.18
N ASP A 208 14.24 9.01 1.71
CA ASP A 208 15.46 9.67 2.19
C ASP A 208 16.14 8.78 3.24
N ARG A 209 15.38 8.32 4.24
CA ARG A 209 15.91 7.50 5.32
C ARG A 209 16.47 6.15 4.84
N LEU A 210 15.77 5.49 3.92
CA LEU A 210 16.24 4.23 3.32
C LEU A 210 17.52 4.45 2.50
N ALA A 211 17.57 5.52 1.70
CA ALA A 211 18.74 5.86 0.89
C ALA A 211 19.96 6.22 1.77
N GLU A 212 19.76 6.99 2.84
CA GLU A 212 20.80 7.30 3.84
C GLU A 212 21.38 6.03 4.49
N ALA A 213 20.54 5.02 4.73
CA ALA A 213 20.96 3.73 5.26
C ALA A 213 21.62 2.80 4.22
N GLY A 214 21.76 3.24 2.96
CA GLY A 214 22.43 2.50 1.90
C GLY A 214 21.55 1.51 1.12
N VAL A 215 20.24 1.49 1.37
CA VAL A 215 19.28 0.69 0.58
C VAL A 215 19.36 1.07 -0.91
N LYS A 216 19.23 0.10 -1.81
CA LYS A 216 19.33 0.30 -3.26
C LYS A 216 18.05 0.02 -4.02
N ILE A 217 17.18 -0.81 -3.48
CA ILE A 217 15.92 -1.17 -4.10
C ILE A 217 14.80 -0.97 -3.08
N ILE A 218 13.72 -0.33 -3.49
CA ILE A 218 12.50 -0.24 -2.68
C ILE A 218 11.38 -1.06 -3.32
N ARG A 219 10.84 -2.00 -2.55
CA ARG A 219 9.63 -2.73 -2.91
C ARG A 219 8.42 -1.87 -2.60
N LEU A 220 7.61 -1.54 -3.61
CA LEU A 220 6.42 -0.70 -3.42
C LEU A 220 5.24 -1.57 -2.98
N ASP A 221 5.05 -1.69 -1.67
CA ASP A 221 4.03 -2.57 -1.10
C ASP A 221 2.61 -2.08 -1.40
N ALA A 222 1.74 -2.99 -1.86
CA ALA A 222 0.34 -2.71 -2.14
C ALA A 222 0.11 -1.51 -3.08
N ILE A 223 1.09 -1.15 -3.91
CA ILE A 223 1.07 0.04 -4.78
C ILE A 223 -0.13 0.05 -5.73
N GLY A 224 -0.61 -1.13 -6.12
CA GLY A 224 -1.78 -1.28 -6.99
C GLY A 224 -3.06 -0.67 -6.43
N TYR A 225 -3.19 -0.57 -5.11
CA TYR A 225 -4.39 -0.08 -4.41
C TYR A 225 -4.33 1.40 -4.04
N VAL A 226 -3.20 2.07 -4.28
CA VAL A 226 -2.91 3.37 -3.68
C VAL A 226 -3.89 4.48 -4.10
N ILE A 227 -4.42 4.43 -5.32
CA ILE A 227 -5.35 5.43 -5.84
C ILE A 227 -6.81 4.97 -5.74
N LYS A 228 -7.57 5.69 -4.91
CA LYS A 228 -9.02 5.51 -4.78
C LYS A 228 -9.75 6.50 -5.70
N LYS A 229 -10.57 6.00 -6.61
CA LYS A 229 -11.38 6.81 -7.53
C LYS A 229 -12.79 6.25 -7.70
N ARG A 230 -13.79 7.08 -7.40
CA ARG A 230 -15.20 6.73 -7.52
C ARG A 230 -15.53 6.25 -8.94
N GLY A 231 -16.28 5.15 -9.04
CA GLY A 231 -16.74 4.58 -10.31
C GLY A 231 -15.67 3.79 -11.08
N ARG A 232 -14.47 3.63 -10.52
CA ARG A 232 -13.39 2.77 -11.02
C ARG A 232 -13.09 1.67 -10.01
N SER A 233 -12.24 0.71 -10.39
CA SER A 233 -11.82 -0.40 -9.52
C SER A 233 -11.02 0.03 -8.30
N GLY A 234 -10.28 1.14 -8.40
CA GLY A 234 -9.31 1.51 -7.37
C GLY A 234 -8.10 0.57 -7.31
N PHE A 235 -7.94 -0.31 -8.31
CA PHE A 235 -6.80 -1.19 -8.47
C PHE A 235 -6.24 -1.04 -9.89
N MET A 236 -4.96 -0.66 -9.98
CA MET A 236 -4.21 -0.51 -11.25
C MET A 236 -4.95 0.29 -12.33
N ILE A 237 -5.51 1.44 -11.93
CA ILE A 237 -6.15 2.38 -12.87
C ILE A 237 -5.12 3.33 -13.48
N GLY A 238 -5.47 4.08 -14.52
CA GLY A 238 -4.53 5.00 -15.19
C GLY A 238 -3.86 6.01 -14.25
N GLU A 239 -4.58 6.48 -13.23
CA GLU A 239 -4.03 7.32 -12.17
C GLU A 239 -2.99 6.59 -11.30
N THR A 240 -3.13 5.28 -11.07
CA THR A 240 -2.16 4.47 -10.33
C THR A 240 -0.83 4.43 -11.09
N TYR A 241 -0.85 4.19 -12.40
CA TYR A 241 0.37 4.23 -13.22
C TYR A 241 1.08 5.59 -13.18
N ARG A 242 0.31 6.70 -13.24
CA ARG A 242 0.90 8.05 -13.08
C ARG A 242 1.53 8.26 -11.71
N PHE A 243 0.91 7.74 -10.66
CA PHE A 243 1.46 7.80 -9.32
C PHE A 243 2.75 6.97 -9.20
N ILE A 244 2.78 5.77 -9.79
CA ILE A 244 3.97 4.91 -9.83
C ILE A 244 5.14 5.64 -10.50
N ARG A 245 4.93 6.26 -11.67
CA ARG A 245 5.97 7.06 -12.34
C ARG A 245 6.53 8.16 -11.45
N ARG A 246 5.65 8.97 -10.86
CA ARG A 246 6.05 10.07 -9.97
C ARG A 246 6.84 9.56 -8.76
N LEU A 247 6.42 8.45 -8.17
CA LEU A 247 7.11 7.87 -7.02
C LEU A 247 8.47 7.29 -7.42
N ALA A 248 8.55 6.65 -8.59
CA ALA A 248 9.77 6.10 -9.13
C ALA A 248 10.79 7.18 -9.51
N GLU A 249 10.36 8.29 -10.11
CA GLU A 249 11.21 9.47 -10.34
C GLU A 249 11.78 10.03 -9.03
N ALA A 250 10.95 10.11 -7.98
CA ALA A 250 11.38 10.54 -6.65
C ALA A 250 12.34 9.54 -5.98
N ALA A 251 12.20 8.24 -6.26
CA ALA A 251 13.14 7.21 -5.81
C ALA A 251 14.48 7.33 -6.58
N ALA A 252 14.42 7.49 -7.90
CA ALA A 252 15.59 7.62 -8.76
C ALA A 252 16.46 8.84 -8.39
N SER A 253 15.85 9.97 -8.01
CA SER A 253 16.59 11.14 -7.51
C SER A 253 17.37 10.88 -6.22
N ARG A 254 17.12 9.76 -5.55
CA ARG A 254 17.78 9.28 -4.33
C ARG A 254 18.67 8.06 -4.58
N ASN A 255 18.92 7.71 -5.85
CA ASN A 255 19.64 6.51 -6.25
C ASN A 255 18.99 5.21 -5.75
N LEU A 256 17.65 5.20 -5.67
CA LEU A 256 16.83 4.03 -5.36
C LEU A 256 16.16 3.52 -6.64
N ARG A 257 16.18 2.20 -6.82
CA ARG A 257 15.41 1.49 -7.85
C ARG A 257 14.09 0.99 -7.28
N VAL A 258 13.06 0.84 -8.11
CA VAL A 258 11.73 0.44 -7.67
C VAL A 258 11.34 -0.96 -8.13
N LEU A 259 10.72 -1.70 -7.21
CA LEU A 259 10.11 -3.01 -7.43
C LEU A 259 8.65 -2.97 -6.99
N PRO A 260 7.70 -2.54 -7.86
CA PRO A 260 6.28 -2.60 -7.55
C PRO A 260 5.77 -4.01 -7.29
N GLU A 261 5.12 -4.21 -6.14
CA GLU A 261 4.34 -5.43 -5.90
C GLU A 261 2.91 -5.25 -6.40
N VAL A 262 2.54 -6.05 -7.41
CA VAL A 262 1.19 -6.06 -7.98
C VAL A 262 0.78 -7.47 -8.37
N HIS A 263 -0.07 -8.09 -7.55
CA HIS A 263 -0.73 -9.36 -7.89
C HIS A 263 -1.90 -9.12 -8.85
N ALA A 264 -1.67 -9.28 -10.15
CA ALA A 264 -2.65 -9.04 -11.20
C ALA A 264 -2.45 -10.01 -12.39
N PRO A 265 -3.38 -10.04 -13.37
CA PRO A 265 -3.14 -10.72 -14.64
C PRO A 265 -1.85 -10.20 -15.30
N TRP A 266 -1.15 -11.08 -16.02
CA TRP A 266 0.18 -10.82 -16.57
C TRP A 266 0.28 -9.55 -17.43
N GLN A 267 -0.78 -9.16 -18.13
CA GLN A 267 -0.79 -7.93 -18.94
C GLN A 267 -0.59 -6.67 -18.09
N THR A 268 -0.99 -6.70 -16.82
CA THR A 268 -0.73 -5.62 -15.87
C THR A 268 0.75 -5.54 -15.54
N GLN A 269 1.41 -6.70 -15.33
CA GLN A 269 2.85 -6.78 -15.10
C GLN A 269 3.63 -6.33 -16.35
N SER A 270 3.25 -6.76 -17.55
CA SER A 270 3.89 -6.30 -18.79
C SER A 270 3.77 -4.78 -18.98
N ARG A 271 2.63 -4.18 -18.62
CA ARG A 271 2.48 -2.71 -18.65
C ARG A 271 3.35 -2.00 -17.63
N LEU A 272 3.58 -2.60 -16.45
CA LEU A 272 4.50 -2.06 -15.45
C LEU A 272 5.95 -2.15 -15.93
N ALA A 273 6.34 -3.31 -16.46
CA ALA A 273 7.68 -3.53 -17.02
C ALA A 273 7.97 -2.61 -18.23
N ALA A 274 6.93 -2.18 -18.95
CA ALA A 274 7.05 -1.21 -20.04
C ALA A 274 7.17 0.27 -19.57
N LEU A 275 7.11 0.54 -18.26
CA LEU A 275 7.37 1.87 -17.72
C LEU A 275 8.89 2.09 -17.61
N PRO A 276 9.48 3.09 -18.28
CA PRO A 276 10.92 3.35 -18.18
C PRO A 276 11.39 3.67 -16.77
N GLU A 277 10.50 4.18 -15.92
CA GLU A 277 10.80 4.54 -14.54
C GLU A 277 10.79 3.33 -13.58
N VAL A 278 10.28 2.16 -14.02
CA VAL A 278 10.22 0.96 -13.17
C VAL A 278 11.37 0.02 -13.51
N ASP A 279 12.22 -0.26 -12.52
CA ASP A 279 13.41 -1.08 -12.69
C ASP A 279 13.11 -2.58 -12.72
N TYR A 280 12.17 -3.03 -11.89
CA TYR A 280 11.86 -4.44 -11.71
C TYR A 280 10.36 -4.71 -11.62
N VAL A 281 9.95 -5.91 -12.01
CA VAL A 281 8.62 -6.45 -11.71
C VAL A 281 8.75 -7.87 -11.20
N TYR A 282 7.84 -8.30 -10.33
CA TYR A 282 7.73 -9.70 -9.95
C TYR A 282 7.12 -10.54 -11.07
N ASP A 283 7.72 -11.70 -11.34
CA ASP A 283 7.10 -12.75 -12.13
C ASP A 283 6.25 -13.66 -11.21
N PHE A 284 5.02 -13.24 -10.94
CA PHE A 284 4.08 -14.04 -10.14
C PHE A 284 3.45 -15.20 -10.93
N GLN A 285 3.63 -15.26 -12.24
CA GLN A 285 3.08 -16.34 -13.08
C GLN A 285 4.02 -17.55 -13.06
N LEU A 286 5.33 -17.32 -13.10
CA LEU A 286 6.35 -18.36 -13.18
C LEU A 286 6.24 -19.44 -12.09
N PRO A 287 6.10 -19.14 -10.78
CA PRO A 287 5.99 -20.18 -9.75
C PRO A 287 4.80 -21.12 -9.99
N LEU A 288 3.65 -20.58 -10.42
CA LEU A 288 2.45 -21.36 -10.71
C LEU A 288 2.61 -22.20 -11.97
N LEU A 289 3.29 -21.67 -12.99
CA LEU A 289 3.54 -22.38 -14.25
C LEU A 289 4.57 -23.49 -14.08
N VAL A 290 5.61 -23.29 -13.27
CA VAL A 290 6.56 -24.34 -12.87
C VAL A 290 5.82 -25.44 -12.12
N LEU A 291 5.00 -25.08 -11.12
CA LEU A 291 4.20 -26.05 -10.38
C LEU A 291 3.26 -26.84 -11.31
N TYR A 292 2.58 -26.16 -12.23
CA TYR A 292 1.73 -26.80 -13.24
C TYR A 292 2.53 -27.78 -14.10
N ALA A 293 3.68 -27.36 -14.61
CA ALA A 293 4.53 -28.18 -15.47
C ALA A 293 4.99 -29.46 -14.76
N LEU A 294 5.37 -29.36 -13.48
CA LEU A 294 5.75 -30.51 -12.66
C LEU A 294 4.57 -31.45 -12.38
N LEU A 295 3.41 -30.91 -11.96
CA LEU A 295 2.24 -31.71 -11.58
C LEU A 295 1.54 -32.36 -12.78
N ARG A 296 1.47 -31.66 -13.91
CA ARG A 296 0.78 -32.12 -15.12
C ARG A 296 1.73 -32.75 -16.13
N ARG A 297 3.04 -32.71 -15.87
CA ARG A 297 4.10 -33.11 -16.81
C ARG A 297 3.92 -32.42 -18.17
N ASP A 298 3.48 -31.16 -18.15
CA ASP A 298 3.19 -30.36 -19.34
C ASP A 298 3.81 -28.98 -19.23
N ALA A 299 4.96 -28.80 -19.88
CA ALA A 299 5.70 -27.54 -19.91
C ALA A 299 5.20 -26.56 -20.98
N ARG A 300 4.16 -26.88 -21.79
CA ARG A 300 3.69 -25.98 -22.86
C ARG A 300 3.24 -24.61 -22.35
N PRO A 301 2.48 -24.48 -21.23
CA PRO A 301 2.13 -23.16 -20.70
C PRO A 301 3.35 -22.37 -20.20
N LEU A 302 4.32 -23.05 -19.58
CA LEU A 302 5.57 -22.43 -19.12
C LEU A 302 6.41 -21.94 -20.31
N ARG A 303 6.56 -22.75 -21.35
CA ARG A 303 7.25 -22.35 -22.58
C ARG A 303 6.60 -21.10 -23.20
N ARG A 304 5.28 -21.10 -23.31
CA ARG A 304 4.54 -19.94 -23.86
C ARG A 304 4.76 -18.68 -23.03
N TRP A 305 4.91 -18.82 -21.71
CA TRP A 305 5.20 -17.69 -20.83
C TRP A 305 6.58 -17.09 -21.05
N ILE A 306 7.61 -17.93 -21.27
CA ILE A 306 8.98 -17.48 -21.58
C ILE A 306 9.05 -16.73 -22.91
N GLU A 307 8.11 -16.99 -23.83
CA GLU A 307 8.02 -16.34 -25.14
C GLU A 307 7.28 -14.97 -25.10
N ILE A 308 6.68 -14.59 -23.96
CA ILE A 308 5.96 -13.31 -23.74
C ILE A 308 6.91 -12.26 -23.17
#